data_AF-A0A6L6JGQ1-F1
#
_entry.id   AF-A0A6L6JGQ1-F1
#
_cell.length_a   1.000
_cell.length_b   1.000
_cell.length_c   1.000
_cell.angle_alpha   90.00
_cell.angle_beta   90.00
_cell.angle_gamma   90.00
#
_symmetry.space_group_name_H-M   'P 1'
#
loop_
_entity.id
_entity.type
_entity.pdbx_description
1 polymer ?
#
loop_
_entity_poly.entity_id
_entity_poly.type
_entity_poly.pdbx_seq_one_letter_code
_entity_poly.pdbx_strand_id
1 'polypeptide(L)'
;MSEHISRWQRIKEDINCVFERDPAARNVFEIVTTYPGVHAVQLHRFNHWLWQKNWKWLAKFISTLARWVTGIEIHPGAKIGRRFFIDHGMGVVIGETAEIGDDCTLYHGVTLGGTSWKEGKRHPTLGNDVVVGAGAKVLGPIKLHNGARVGSNAVVVKDVGEGETVVGVPGRIVRAKAEMTEDERQQQKLAQSVGFDAYGTSSKSQDPVATAIHGLIEHIQAMDKRVESLRETIHRLGGELPEDVDMPELDNCDISKENDDSKVD
;
A
#
# COMPACT_ATOMS: atom_id res chain seq x y z
N MET A 1 -12.68 -5.10 -27.57
CA MET A 1 -11.89 -6.00 -28.43
C MET A 1 -10.79 -6.61 -27.59
N SER A 2 -10.95 -7.86 -27.15
CA SER A 2 -9.86 -8.60 -26.49
C SER A 2 -8.88 -8.98 -27.58
N GLU A 3 -7.78 -8.23 -27.74
CA GLU A 3 -6.70 -8.64 -28.63
C GLU A 3 -6.24 -10.05 -28.24
N HIS A 4 -6.28 -10.98 -29.18
CA HIS A 4 -5.75 -12.33 -28.99
C HIS A 4 -4.22 -12.25 -28.96
N ILE A 5 -3.69 -11.94 -27.79
CA ILE A 5 -2.25 -11.85 -27.56
C ILE A 5 -1.68 -13.25 -27.42
N SER A 6 -0.62 -13.52 -28.18
CA SER A 6 0.12 -14.79 -28.10
C SER A 6 0.76 -14.96 -26.73
N ARG A 7 0.86 -16.20 -26.25
CA ARG A 7 1.59 -16.50 -24.99
C ARG A 7 2.98 -15.86 -24.99
N TRP A 8 3.67 -15.91 -26.13
CA TRP A 8 5.00 -15.30 -26.32
C TRP A 8 5.01 -13.78 -26.14
N GLN A 9 3.99 -13.08 -26.64
CA GLN A 9 3.88 -11.63 -26.44
C GLN A 9 3.68 -11.30 -24.96
N ARG A 10 2.91 -12.11 -24.24
CA ARG A 10 2.73 -11.92 -22.79
C ARG A 10 4.03 -12.12 -22.01
N ILE A 11 4.84 -13.13 -22.35
CA ILE A 11 6.16 -13.31 -21.72
C ILE A 11 7.04 -12.09 -21.98
N LYS A 12 7.05 -11.58 -23.21
CA LYS A 12 7.81 -10.37 -23.57
C LYS A 12 7.32 -9.15 -22.79
N GLU A 13 6.01 -8.98 -22.64
CA GLU A 13 5.44 -7.91 -21.82
C GLU A 13 5.86 -8.02 -20.35
N ASP A 14 5.80 -9.23 -19.76
CA ASP A 14 6.16 -9.45 -18.36
C ASP A 14 7.68 -9.20 -18.15
N ILE A 15 8.55 -9.50 -19.13
CA ILE A 15 9.99 -9.16 -19.07
C ILE A 15 10.24 -7.67 -19.28
N ASN A 16 9.59 -7.04 -20.26
CA ASN A 16 9.75 -5.61 -20.55
C ASN A 16 9.30 -4.75 -19.36
N CYS A 17 8.25 -5.17 -18.66
CA CYS A 17 7.78 -4.52 -17.44
C CYS A 17 8.88 -4.43 -16.37
N VAL A 18 9.75 -5.45 -16.27
CA VAL A 18 10.88 -5.42 -15.34
C VAL A 18 11.89 -4.32 -15.72
N PHE A 19 12.24 -4.20 -17.00
CA PHE A 19 13.16 -3.14 -17.44
C PHE A 19 12.62 -1.74 -17.22
N GLU A 20 11.30 -1.55 -17.33
CA GLU A 20 10.66 -0.25 -17.14
C GLU A 20 10.59 0.16 -15.66
N ARG A 21 10.53 -0.81 -14.74
CA ARG A 21 10.22 -0.58 -13.32
C ARG A 21 11.35 -0.89 -12.35
N ASP A 22 12.34 -1.66 -12.78
CA ASP A 22 13.52 -1.98 -11.97
C ASP A 22 14.80 -1.45 -12.63
N PRO A 23 15.37 -0.35 -12.10
CA PRO A 23 16.65 0.20 -12.56
C PRO A 23 17.83 -0.77 -12.45
N ALA A 24 17.74 -1.84 -11.64
CA ALA A 24 18.81 -2.82 -11.47
C ALA A 24 18.85 -3.86 -12.61
N ALA A 25 17.79 -3.96 -13.43
CA ALA A 25 17.68 -4.96 -14.48
C ALA A 25 18.59 -4.64 -15.68
N ARG A 26 19.67 -5.41 -15.87
CA ARG A 26 20.70 -5.10 -16.89
C ARG A 26 20.43 -5.75 -18.25
N ASN A 27 19.91 -6.98 -18.26
CA ASN A 27 19.72 -7.75 -19.48
C ASN A 27 18.64 -8.85 -19.31
N VAL A 28 18.14 -9.35 -20.45
CA VAL A 28 17.04 -10.35 -20.47
C VAL A 28 17.45 -11.66 -19.82
N PHE A 29 18.71 -12.08 -20.01
CA PHE A 29 19.20 -13.34 -19.46
C PHE A 29 19.18 -13.32 -17.93
N GLU A 30 19.63 -12.23 -17.32
CA GLU A 30 19.54 -11.99 -15.89
C GLU A 30 18.08 -12.03 -15.42
N ILE A 31 17.19 -11.26 -16.03
CA ILE A 31 15.76 -11.27 -15.66
C ILE A 31 15.17 -12.69 -15.70
N VAL A 32 15.41 -13.41 -16.78
CA VAL A 32 14.87 -14.76 -16.96
C VAL A 32 15.49 -15.78 -16.00
N THR A 33 16.70 -15.54 -15.48
CA THR A 33 17.40 -16.52 -14.62
C THR A 33 17.36 -16.18 -13.13
N THR A 34 17.27 -14.91 -12.76
CA THR A 34 17.44 -14.46 -11.37
C THR A 34 16.22 -13.75 -10.78
N TYR A 35 15.16 -13.45 -11.55
CA TYR A 35 13.98 -12.75 -11.02
C TYR A 35 12.88 -13.71 -10.57
N PRO A 36 12.74 -13.97 -9.25
CA PRO A 36 11.73 -14.89 -8.74
C PRO A 36 10.30 -14.41 -9.01
N GLY A 37 10.08 -13.09 -9.08
CA GLY A 37 8.78 -12.50 -9.44
C GLY A 37 8.29 -12.94 -10.81
N VAL A 38 9.17 -12.86 -11.82
CA VAL A 38 8.87 -13.33 -13.18
C VAL A 38 8.59 -14.83 -13.17
N HIS A 39 9.43 -15.63 -12.50
CA HIS A 39 9.23 -17.09 -12.42
C HIS A 39 7.87 -17.45 -11.79
N ALA A 40 7.52 -16.79 -10.68
CA ALA A 40 6.28 -17.04 -9.97
C ALA A 40 5.04 -16.71 -10.82
N VAL A 41 5.05 -15.58 -11.53
CA VAL A 41 3.95 -15.19 -12.42
C VAL A 41 3.79 -16.19 -13.56
N GLN A 42 4.89 -16.62 -14.18
CA GLN A 42 4.85 -17.56 -15.31
C GLN A 42 4.37 -18.95 -14.89
N LEU A 43 4.86 -19.47 -13.76
CA LEU A 43 4.40 -20.72 -13.16
C LEU A 43 2.93 -20.62 -12.74
N HIS A 44 2.51 -19.49 -12.16
CA HIS A 44 1.11 -19.25 -11.81
C HIS A 44 0.22 -19.28 -13.05
N ARG A 45 0.59 -18.64 -14.16
CA ARG A 45 -0.22 -18.67 -15.40
C ARG A 45 -0.42 -20.10 -15.92
N PHE A 46 0.59 -20.96 -15.80
CA PHE A 46 0.47 -22.39 -16.12
C PHE A 46 -0.44 -23.13 -15.11
N ASN A 47 -0.25 -22.90 -13.81
CA ASN A 47 -1.06 -23.50 -12.75
C ASN A 47 -2.53 -23.06 -12.82
N HIS A 48 -2.78 -21.80 -13.17
CA HIS A 48 -4.11 -21.27 -13.40
C HIS A 48 -4.80 -21.99 -14.57
N TRP A 49 -4.07 -22.23 -15.67
CA TRP A 49 -4.60 -23.02 -16.78
C TRP A 49 -4.96 -24.45 -16.36
N LEU A 50 -4.11 -25.13 -15.59
CA LEU A 50 -4.42 -26.45 -15.02
C LEU A 50 -5.65 -26.40 -14.09
N TRP A 51 -5.75 -25.35 -13.28
CA TRP A 51 -6.88 -25.11 -12.39
C TRP A 51 -8.18 -24.97 -13.16
N GLN A 52 -8.20 -24.23 -14.28
CA GLN A 52 -9.38 -24.10 -15.15
C GLN A 52 -9.75 -25.40 -15.86
N LYS A 53 -8.79 -26.31 -16.07
CA LYS A 53 -9.04 -27.66 -16.63
C LYS A 53 -9.46 -28.69 -15.58
N ASN A 54 -9.81 -28.25 -14.37
CA ASN A 54 -10.20 -29.10 -13.23
C ASN A 54 -9.10 -30.04 -12.72
N TRP A 55 -7.84 -29.83 -13.10
CA TRP A 55 -6.70 -30.59 -12.55
C TRP A 55 -6.23 -29.93 -11.25
N LYS A 56 -7.15 -29.81 -10.28
CA LYS A 56 -7.02 -28.97 -9.07
C LYS A 56 -5.86 -29.40 -8.19
N TRP A 57 -5.69 -30.71 -7.98
CA TRP A 57 -4.61 -31.24 -7.17
C TRP A 57 -3.24 -30.92 -7.79
N LEU A 58 -3.08 -31.17 -9.09
CA LEU A 58 -1.83 -30.90 -9.80
C LEU A 58 -1.48 -29.40 -9.78
N ALA A 59 -2.48 -28.55 -10.02
CA ALA A 59 -2.31 -27.10 -9.94
C ALA A 59 -1.84 -26.65 -8.55
N LYS A 60 -2.40 -27.21 -7.46
CA LYS A 60 -1.95 -26.92 -6.09
C LYS A 60 -0.54 -27.46 -5.83
N PHE A 61 -0.24 -28.68 -6.24
CA PHE A 61 1.07 -29.29 -6.05
C PHE A 61 2.18 -28.45 -6.70
N ILE A 62 1.99 -28.06 -7.98
CA ILE A 62 2.97 -27.23 -8.69
C ILE A 62 3.04 -25.83 -8.10
N SER A 63 1.91 -25.27 -7.62
CA SER A 63 1.92 -24.00 -6.88
C SER A 63 2.77 -24.05 -5.62
N THR A 64 2.73 -25.16 -4.88
CA THR A 64 3.56 -25.37 -3.70
C THR A 64 5.05 -25.47 -4.07
N LEU A 65 5.37 -26.15 -5.17
CA LEU A 65 6.75 -26.22 -5.68
C LEU A 65 7.25 -24.83 -6.12
N ALA A 66 6.42 -24.07 -6.82
CA ALA A 66 6.73 -22.69 -7.21
C ALA A 66 7.00 -21.82 -5.98
N ARG A 67 6.18 -21.94 -4.93
CA ARG A 67 6.41 -21.25 -3.65
C ARG A 67 7.74 -21.62 -3.03
N TRP A 68 8.12 -22.90 -3.04
CA TRP A 68 9.37 -23.35 -2.44
C TRP A 68 10.61 -22.77 -3.14
N VAL A 69 10.56 -22.68 -4.47
CA VAL A 69 11.68 -22.16 -5.28
C VAL A 69 11.73 -20.63 -5.28
N THR A 70 10.58 -19.95 -5.29
CA THR A 70 10.52 -18.49 -5.48
C THR A 70 10.27 -17.68 -4.19
N GLY A 71 9.78 -18.31 -3.12
CA GLY A 71 9.32 -17.63 -1.91
C GLY A 71 7.99 -16.88 -2.07
N ILE A 72 7.32 -16.98 -3.24
CA ILE A 72 6.07 -16.30 -3.57
C ILE A 72 4.92 -17.32 -3.60
N GLU A 73 3.87 -17.07 -2.82
CA GLU A 73 2.68 -17.92 -2.80
C GLU A 73 1.55 -17.28 -3.63
N ILE A 74 1.18 -17.91 -4.75
CA ILE A 74 0.04 -17.47 -5.58
C ILE A 74 -0.92 -18.64 -5.76
N HIS A 75 -2.11 -18.55 -5.17
CA HIS A 75 -3.11 -19.60 -5.33
C HIS A 75 -3.50 -19.77 -6.82
N PRO A 76 -3.61 -21.00 -7.37
CA PRO A 76 -3.94 -21.21 -8.78
C PRO A 76 -5.27 -20.59 -9.23
N GLY A 77 -6.21 -20.42 -8.31
CA GLY A 77 -7.50 -19.77 -8.55
C GLY A 77 -7.46 -18.25 -8.73
N ALA A 78 -6.39 -17.58 -8.30
CA ALA A 78 -6.25 -16.13 -8.43
C ALA A 78 -6.27 -15.72 -9.92
N LYS A 79 -6.81 -14.55 -10.22
CA LYS A 79 -6.81 -13.99 -11.58
C LYS A 79 -5.83 -12.84 -11.64
N ILE A 80 -4.88 -12.92 -12.57
CA ILE A 80 -3.82 -11.92 -12.74
C ILE A 80 -3.83 -11.42 -14.18
N GLY A 81 -3.87 -10.09 -14.30
CA GLY A 81 -3.76 -9.35 -15.56
C GLY A 81 -2.39 -9.43 -16.24
N ARG A 82 -2.12 -8.44 -17.07
CA ARG A 82 -0.90 -8.26 -17.87
C ARG A 82 0.11 -7.38 -17.14
N ARG A 83 1.40 -7.57 -17.44
CA ARG A 83 2.50 -6.72 -16.92
C ARG A 83 2.45 -6.59 -15.39
N PHE A 84 2.05 -7.67 -14.74
CA PHE A 84 2.02 -7.74 -13.29
C PHE A 84 3.44 -7.92 -12.77
N PHE A 85 3.89 -6.97 -11.97
CA PHE A 85 5.25 -6.94 -11.47
C PHE A 85 5.29 -7.29 -9.98
N ILE A 86 6.17 -8.22 -9.62
CA ILE A 86 6.45 -8.56 -8.22
C ILE A 86 7.91 -8.25 -7.97
N ASP A 87 8.16 -7.18 -7.23
CA ASP A 87 9.51 -6.76 -6.88
C ASP A 87 9.95 -7.36 -5.55
N HIS A 88 11.16 -7.91 -5.53
CA HIS A 88 11.74 -8.59 -4.37
C HIS A 88 10.83 -9.66 -3.71
N GLY A 89 9.96 -10.34 -4.47
CA GLY A 89 8.72 -10.99 -4.00
C GLY A 89 8.71 -12.00 -2.82
N MET A 90 9.81 -12.24 -2.11
CA MET A 90 9.83 -13.06 -0.89
C MET A 90 8.69 -12.71 0.06
N GLY A 91 7.92 -13.72 0.46
CA GLY A 91 6.81 -13.55 1.41
C GLY A 91 5.55 -12.92 0.82
N VAL A 92 5.46 -12.73 -0.50
CA VAL A 92 4.21 -12.34 -1.15
C VAL A 92 3.20 -13.48 -1.10
N VAL A 93 1.97 -13.19 -0.68
CA VAL A 93 0.88 -14.16 -0.56
C VAL A 93 -0.37 -13.63 -1.27
N ILE A 94 -0.83 -14.36 -2.29
CA ILE A 94 -2.01 -14.02 -3.09
C ILE A 94 -3.04 -15.15 -2.98
N GLY A 95 -4.18 -14.84 -2.36
CA GLY A 95 -5.21 -15.84 -2.08
C GLY A 95 -6.11 -16.20 -3.26
N GLU A 96 -6.92 -17.24 -3.06
CA GLU A 96 -7.67 -17.93 -4.13
C GLU A 96 -8.59 -17.06 -4.98
N THR A 97 -9.31 -16.13 -4.35
CA THR A 97 -10.33 -15.31 -5.03
C THR A 97 -9.84 -13.89 -5.31
N ALA A 98 -8.52 -13.69 -5.24
CA ALA A 98 -7.89 -12.43 -5.56
C ALA A 98 -8.00 -12.17 -7.07
N GLU A 99 -8.28 -10.92 -7.42
CA GLU A 99 -8.32 -10.48 -8.81
C GLU A 99 -7.42 -9.26 -8.93
N ILE A 100 -6.45 -9.32 -9.84
CA ILE A 100 -5.43 -8.29 -10.03
C ILE A 100 -5.53 -7.82 -11.48
N GLY A 101 -5.71 -6.51 -11.66
CA GLY A 101 -5.75 -5.85 -12.95
C GLY A 101 -4.41 -5.85 -13.68
N ASP A 102 -4.36 -5.08 -14.76
CA ASP A 102 -3.14 -4.90 -15.54
C ASP A 102 -2.20 -3.91 -14.83
N ASP A 103 -0.90 -4.03 -15.10
CA ASP A 103 0.13 -3.07 -14.69
C ASP A 103 0.30 -2.88 -13.18
N CYS A 104 -0.26 -3.78 -12.35
CA CYS A 104 -0.08 -3.73 -10.91
C CYS A 104 1.35 -4.09 -10.48
N THR A 105 1.80 -3.51 -9.36
CA THR A 105 3.10 -3.80 -8.73
C THR A 105 2.90 -4.19 -7.27
N LEU A 106 3.42 -5.35 -6.87
CA LEU A 106 3.54 -5.72 -5.45
C LEU A 106 5.00 -5.81 -5.05
N TYR A 107 5.34 -5.30 -3.89
CA TYR A 107 6.64 -5.51 -3.27
C TYR A 107 6.64 -6.75 -2.36
N HIS A 108 7.81 -7.11 -1.85
CA HIS A 108 8.02 -8.21 -0.91
C HIS A 108 7.10 -8.14 0.32
N GLY A 109 6.75 -9.30 0.89
CA GLY A 109 5.95 -9.41 2.11
C GLY A 109 4.48 -8.95 2.00
N VAL A 110 4.01 -8.61 0.80
CA VAL A 110 2.60 -8.21 0.57
C VAL A 110 1.66 -9.39 0.74
N THR A 111 0.50 -9.18 1.37
CA THR A 111 -0.55 -10.19 1.47
C THR A 111 -1.87 -9.66 0.92
N LEU A 112 -2.43 -10.38 -0.06
CA LEU A 112 -3.81 -10.24 -0.54
C LEU A 112 -4.65 -11.35 0.10
N GLY A 113 -5.11 -11.08 1.32
CA GLY A 113 -5.63 -12.08 2.26
C GLY A 113 -7.15 -12.10 2.39
N GLY A 114 -7.68 -13.22 2.88
CA GLY A 114 -9.10 -13.39 3.18
C GLY A 114 -9.45 -13.01 4.62
N THR A 115 -10.69 -12.57 4.85
CA THR A 115 -11.22 -12.25 6.20
C THR A 115 -12.32 -13.21 6.67
N SER A 116 -12.69 -14.20 5.86
CA SER A 116 -13.77 -15.14 6.15
C SER A 116 -13.41 -16.58 5.81
N TRP A 117 -13.97 -17.51 6.58
CA TRP A 117 -13.89 -18.96 6.36
C TRP A 117 -14.94 -19.48 5.35
N LYS A 118 -15.89 -18.63 4.95
CA LYS A 118 -16.94 -19.01 4.00
C LYS A 118 -16.38 -19.15 2.59
N GLU A 119 -16.90 -20.13 1.85
CA GLU A 119 -16.66 -20.23 0.42
C GLU A 119 -17.20 -18.99 -0.31
N GLY A 120 -16.52 -18.59 -1.39
CA GLY A 120 -16.85 -17.40 -2.18
C GLY A 120 -15.76 -16.32 -2.22
N LYS A 121 -16.11 -15.15 -2.75
CA LYS A 121 -15.22 -13.98 -2.85
C LYS A 121 -14.89 -13.49 -1.44
N ARG A 122 -13.60 -13.52 -1.12
CA ARG A 122 -13.08 -13.18 0.22
C ARG A 122 -11.72 -12.49 0.19
N HIS A 123 -11.07 -12.47 -0.96
CA HIS A 123 -9.78 -11.79 -1.18
C HIS A 123 -9.99 -10.52 -2.01
N PRO A 124 -9.01 -9.60 -2.01
CA PRO A 124 -9.14 -8.29 -2.64
C PRO A 124 -9.29 -8.32 -4.17
N THR A 125 -9.73 -7.20 -4.70
CA THR A 125 -9.73 -6.88 -6.13
C THR A 125 -8.89 -5.63 -6.36
N LEU A 126 -7.81 -5.74 -7.12
CA LEU A 126 -6.98 -4.62 -7.54
C LEU A 126 -7.38 -4.22 -8.96
N GLY A 127 -7.65 -2.94 -9.17
CA GLY A 127 -7.81 -2.32 -10.49
C GLY A 127 -6.49 -2.28 -11.25
N ASN A 128 -6.42 -1.50 -12.32
CA ASN A 128 -5.19 -1.34 -13.09
C ASN A 128 -4.23 -0.36 -12.40
N ASP A 129 -2.93 -0.50 -12.66
CA ASP A 129 -1.89 0.42 -12.17
C ASP A 129 -1.83 0.57 -10.63
N VAL A 130 -2.32 -0.44 -9.89
CA VAL A 130 -2.27 -0.42 -8.42
C VAL A 130 -0.87 -0.78 -7.93
N VAL A 131 -0.35 0.01 -6.98
CA VAL A 131 0.96 -0.23 -6.34
C VAL A 131 0.75 -0.58 -4.87
N VAL A 132 1.27 -1.72 -4.44
CA VAL A 132 1.19 -2.17 -3.05
C VAL A 132 2.59 -2.30 -2.46
N GLY A 133 2.91 -1.39 -1.54
CA GLY A 133 4.20 -1.27 -0.85
C GLY A 133 4.57 -2.49 -0.02
N ALA A 134 5.86 -2.56 0.32
CA ALA A 134 6.44 -3.72 0.98
C ALA A 134 5.76 -4.04 2.32
N GLY A 135 5.50 -5.31 2.58
CA GLY A 135 4.90 -5.76 3.84
C GLY A 135 3.41 -5.40 4.02
N ALA A 136 2.77 -4.68 3.10
CA ALA A 136 1.38 -4.28 3.24
C ALA A 136 0.41 -5.48 3.24
N LYS A 137 -0.70 -5.34 3.96
CA LYS A 137 -1.74 -6.37 4.10
C LYS A 137 -3.07 -5.80 3.60
N VAL A 138 -3.58 -6.33 2.50
CA VAL A 138 -4.87 -5.97 1.93
C VAL A 138 -5.82 -7.14 2.21
N LEU A 139 -6.80 -6.92 3.08
CA LEU A 139 -7.57 -7.99 3.70
C LEU A 139 -9.06 -7.87 3.39
N GLY A 140 -9.63 -8.96 2.88
CA GLY A 140 -11.06 -9.10 2.64
C GLY A 140 -11.46 -8.84 1.18
N PRO A 141 -12.76 -8.99 0.84
CA PRO A 141 -13.27 -8.76 -0.51
C PRO A 141 -13.42 -7.28 -0.85
N ILE A 142 -12.38 -6.48 -0.57
CA ILE A 142 -12.33 -5.04 -0.84
C ILE A 142 -11.77 -4.75 -2.23
N LYS A 143 -12.06 -3.55 -2.74
CA LYS A 143 -11.61 -3.08 -4.04
C LYS A 143 -10.64 -1.90 -3.90
N LEU A 144 -9.47 -2.06 -4.50
CA LEU A 144 -8.53 -0.98 -4.77
C LEU A 144 -8.79 -0.55 -6.21
N HIS A 145 -9.28 0.67 -6.41
CA HIS A 145 -9.57 1.21 -7.75
C HIS A 145 -8.27 1.50 -8.52
N ASN A 146 -8.41 1.91 -9.78
CA ASN A 146 -7.25 2.12 -10.65
C ASN A 146 -6.28 3.15 -10.05
N GLY A 147 -4.97 2.93 -10.23
CA GLY A 147 -3.94 3.84 -9.74
C GLY A 147 -3.87 3.99 -8.22
N ALA A 148 -4.63 3.22 -7.44
CA ALA A 148 -4.57 3.26 -5.98
C ALA A 148 -3.19 2.82 -5.50
N ARG A 149 -2.73 3.43 -4.39
CA ARG A 149 -1.42 3.17 -3.81
C ARG A 149 -1.55 2.78 -2.35
N VAL A 150 -0.83 1.76 -1.94
CA VAL A 150 -0.78 1.30 -0.56
C VAL A 150 0.65 1.44 -0.08
N GLY A 151 0.85 2.21 0.99
CA GLY A 151 2.16 2.38 1.61
C GLY A 151 2.66 1.10 2.27
N SER A 152 3.97 1.01 2.45
CA SER A 152 4.60 -0.12 3.15
C SER A 152 3.99 -0.37 4.53
N ASN A 153 3.87 -1.65 4.89
CA ASN A 153 3.30 -2.15 6.14
C ASN A 153 1.87 -1.66 6.46
N ALA A 154 1.18 -1.01 5.53
CA ALA A 154 -0.19 -0.58 5.75
C ALA A 154 -1.16 -1.79 5.82
N VAL A 155 -2.20 -1.68 6.65
CA VAL A 155 -3.25 -2.71 6.76
C VAL A 155 -4.56 -2.15 6.21
N VAL A 156 -4.91 -2.55 5.00
CA VAL A 156 -6.08 -2.05 4.27
C VAL A 156 -7.25 -3.03 4.43
N VAL A 157 -8.34 -2.53 5.02
CA VAL A 157 -9.57 -3.30 5.33
C VAL A 157 -10.83 -2.65 4.75
N LYS A 158 -10.68 -1.62 3.93
CA LYS A 158 -11.75 -0.90 3.25
C LYS A 158 -11.36 -0.61 1.80
N ASP A 159 -12.35 -0.34 0.96
CA ASP A 159 -12.13 0.05 -0.43
C ASP A 159 -11.30 1.34 -0.51
N VAL A 160 -10.49 1.44 -1.57
CA VAL A 160 -9.60 2.58 -1.85
C VAL A 160 -9.98 3.16 -3.20
N GLY A 161 -10.26 4.47 -3.23
CA GLY A 161 -10.66 5.20 -4.42
C GLY A 161 -9.56 5.28 -5.49
N GLU A 162 -9.95 5.74 -6.67
CA GLU A 162 -9.05 5.88 -7.81
C GLU A 162 -7.94 6.90 -7.52
N GLY A 163 -6.69 6.50 -7.73
CA GLY A 163 -5.51 7.34 -7.46
C GLY A 163 -5.26 7.67 -5.97
N GLU A 164 -6.05 7.14 -5.03
CA GLU A 164 -5.88 7.40 -3.61
C GLU A 164 -4.70 6.62 -3.02
N THR A 165 -4.03 7.22 -2.04
CA THR A 165 -2.92 6.59 -1.30
C THR A 165 -3.39 6.24 0.11
N VAL A 166 -3.13 5.00 0.56
CA VAL A 166 -3.46 4.54 1.91
C VAL A 166 -2.20 4.15 2.67
N VAL A 167 -2.05 4.64 3.90
CA VAL A 167 -0.90 4.33 4.77
C VAL A 167 -1.34 3.97 6.19
N GLY A 168 -0.46 3.31 6.95
CA GLY A 168 -0.62 3.07 8.38
C GLY A 168 -1.44 1.82 8.75
N VAL A 169 -1.56 1.59 10.06
CA VAL A 169 -2.25 0.44 10.66
C VAL A 169 -3.19 0.94 11.77
N PRO A 170 -4.53 0.89 11.58
CA PRO A 170 -5.24 0.53 10.36
C PRO A 170 -5.04 1.58 9.24
N GLY A 171 -5.15 1.15 7.99
CA GLY A 171 -4.92 1.98 6.81
C GLY A 171 -5.86 3.17 6.73
N ARG A 172 -5.30 4.36 6.51
CA ARG A 172 -6.03 5.62 6.32
C ARG A 172 -5.66 6.24 4.98
N ILE A 173 -6.66 6.81 4.30
CA ILE A 173 -6.46 7.54 3.06
C ILE A 173 -5.71 8.83 3.36
N VAL A 174 -4.56 9.02 2.72
CA VAL A 174 -3.82 10.28 2.73
C VAL A 174 -4.26 11.05 1.50
N ARG A 175 -4.98 12.15 1.73
CA ARG A 175 -5.28 13.08 0.66
C ARG A 175 -4.02 13.89 0.37
N ALA A 176 -3.54 13.83 -0.87
CA ALA A 176 -2.67 14.90 -1.36
C ALA A 176 -3.44 16.21 -1.19
N LYS A 177 -2.85 17.23 -0.54
CA LYS A 177 -3.49 18.54 -0.39
C LYS A 177 -3.99 19.00 -1.76
N ALA A 178 -5.28 19.32 -1.86
CA ALA A 178 -5.88 19.89 -3.07
C ALA A 178 -5.24 21.24 -3.47
N GLU A 179 -4.55 21.88 -2.53
CA GLU A 179 -3.69 23.05 -2.74
C GLU A 179 -2.23 22.63 -2.73
N MET A 180 -1.79 21.97 -3.81
CA MET A 180 -0.37 21.91 -4.11
C MET A 180 0.05 23.21 -4.78
N THR A 181 1.12 23.82 -4.26
CA THR A 181 1.75 24.98 -4.92
C THR A 181 2.33 24.58 -6.28
N GLU A 182 2.53 25.54 -7.19
CA GLU A 182 3.05 25.31 -8.55
C GLU A 182 4.41 24.57 -8.52
N ASP A 183 5.24 24.86 -7.52
CA ASP A 183 6.53 24.20 -7.26
C ASP A 183 6.37 22.74 -6.85
N GLU A 184 5.35 22.43 -6.03
CA GLU A 184 5.04 21.06 -5.63
C GLU A 184 4.50 20.24 -6.81
N ARG A 185 3.72 20.86 -7.71
CA ARG A 185 3.30 20.22 -8.96
C ARG A 185 4.46 19.94 -9.88
N GLN A 186 5.43 20.85 -9.98
CA GLN A 186 6.64 20.62 -10.78
C GLN A 186 7.50 19.51 -10.18
N GLN A 187 7.70 19.48 -8.86
CA GLN A 187 8.41 18.38 -8.18
C GLN A 187 7.68 17.04 -8.30
N GLN A 188 6.35 17.02 -8.22
CA GLN A 188 5.57 15.78 -8.37
C GLN A 188 5.59 15.29 -9.82
N LYS A 189 5.53 16.20 -10.82
CA LYS A 189 5.77 15.86 -12.23
C LYS A 189 7.20 15.37 -12.45
N LEU A 190 8.18 15.92 -11.75
CA LEU A 190 9.57 15.48 -11.80
C LEU A 190 9.71 14.07 -11.20
N ALA A 191 9.12 13.80 -10.03
CA ALA A 191 9.10 12.48 -9.38
C ALA A 191 8.37 11.44 -10.26
N GLN A 192 7.25 11.83 -10.88
CA GLN A 192 6.55 11.01 -11.87
C GLN A 192 7.39 10.77 -13.13
N SER A 193 8.17 11.75 -13.58
CA SER A 193 9.07 11.61 -14.75
C SER A 193 10.31 10.76 -14.46
N VAL A 194 10.67 10.60 -13.18
CA VAL A 194 11.76 9.73 -12.72
C VAL A 194 11.26 8.31 -12.42
N GLY A 195 9.94 8.05 -12.48
CA GLY A 195 9.36 6.70 -12.45
C GLY A 195 9.52 5.95 -11.12
N PHE A 196 10.00 6.60 -10.06
CA PHE A 196 10.32 5.97 -8.79
C PHE A 196 9.53 6.60 -7.63
N ASP A 197 8.34 6.07 -7.37
CA ASP A 197 7.61 6.30 -6.11
C ASP A 197 7.97 5.17 -5.14
N ALA A 198 8.99 5.41 -4.31
CA ALA A 198 9.44 4.45 -3.33
C ALA A 198 8.26 3.99 -2.45
N TYR A 199 8.00 2.68 -2.44
CA TYR A 199 7.14 2.05 -1.44
C TYR A 199 5.67 2.50 -1.40
N GLY A 200 5.13 2.95 -2.53
CA GLY A 200 3.71 3.27 -2.65
C GLY A 200 3.28 4.56 -1.94
N THR A 201 4.22 5.40 -1.52
CA THR A 201 3.93 6.74 -0.97
C THR A 201 4.64 7.81 -1.79
N SER A 202 3.93 8.88 -2.14
CA SER A 202 4.61 10.10 -2.58
C SER A 202 5.35 10.69 -1.38
N SER A 203 6.60 11.12 -1.57
CA SER A 203 7.57 11.60 -0.56
C SER A 203 7.12 12.74 0.39
N LYS A 204 5.87 13.20 0.28
CA LYS A 204 5.22 14.19 1.18
C LYS A 204 3.90 13.68 1.79
N SER A 205 3.74 12.38 2.01
CA SER A 205 2.61 11.82 2.74
C SER A 205 2.73 12.16 4.23
N GLN A 206 2.15 13.29 4.67
CA GLN A 206 2.07 13.65 6.10
C GLN A 206 1.28 12.57 6.85
N ASP A 207 1.80 12.11 8.00
CA ASP A 207 1.09 11.17 8.87
C ASP A 207 -0.26 11.78 9.28
N PRO A 208 -1.40 11.19 8.88
CA PRO A 208 -2.71 11.72 9.19
C PRO A 208 -2.99 11.77 10.69
N VAL A 209 -2.34 10.92 11.50
CA VAL A 209 -2.44 10.96 12.95
C VAL A 209 -1.71 12.18 13.49
N ALA A 210 -0.46 12.40 13.08
CA ALA A 210 0.30 13.58 13.46
C ALA A 210 -0.42 14.88 13.07
N THR A 211 -0.99 14.97 11.86
CA THR A 211 -1.77 16.13 11.42
C THR A 211 -2.99 16.37 12.30
N ALA A 212 -3.72 15.32 12.66
CA ALA A 212 -4.87 15.44 13.56
C ALA A 212 -4.47 15.89 14.96
N ILE A 213 -3.36 15.37 15.51
CA ILE A 213 -2.84 15.78 16.82
C ILE A 213 -2.44 17.26 16.81
N HIS A 214 -1.72 17.72 15.77
CA HIS A 214 -1.37 19.15 15.65
C HIS A 214 -2.61 20.03 15.58
N GLY A 215 -3.63 19.65 14.80
CA GLY A 215 -4.89 20.38 14.73
C GLY A 215 -5.64 20.45 16.07
N LEU A 216 -5.59 19.39 16.88
CA LEU A 216 -6.15 19.39 18.24
C LEU A 216 -5.38 20.33 19.17
N ILE A 217 -4.05 20.32 19.12
CA ILE A 217 -3.20 21.20 19.93
C ILE A 217 -3.47 22.68 19.59
N GLU A 218 -3.53 23.02 18.31
CA GLU A 218 -3.87 24.39 17.86
C GLU A 218 -5.26 24.82 18.35
N HIS A 219 -6.23 23.91 18.31
CA HIS A 219 -7.58 24.19 18.79
C HIS A 219 -7.64 24.41 20.31
N ILE A 220 -6.91 23.60 21.09
CA ILE A 220 -6.80 23.75 22.54
C ILE A 220 -6.15 25.09 22.89
N GLN A 221 -5.04 25.46 22.25
CA GLN A 221 -4.39 26.76 22.46
C GLN A 221 -5.33 27.94 22.11
N ALA A 222 -6.17 27.79 21.08
CA ALA A 222 -7.17 28.79 20.74
C ALA A 222 -8.31 28.85 21.78
N MET A 223 -8.71 27.71 22.35
CA MET A 223 -9.67 27.66 23.45
C MET A 223 -9.11 28.32 24.72
N ASP A 224 -7.86 28.06 25.10
CA ASP A 224 -7.21 28.67 26.26
C ASP A 224 -7.21 30.20 26.16
N LYS A 225 -6.86 30.75 24.99
CA LYS A 225 -6.94 32.20 24.75
C LYS A 225 -8.35 32.76 24.91
N ARG A 226 -9.37 32.02 24.48
CA ARG A 226 -10.79 32.43 24.64
C ARG A 226 -11.23 32.36 26.09
N VAL A 227 -10.82 31.33 26.83
CA VAL A 227 -11.11 31.18 28.27
C VAL A 227 -10.43 32.31 29.05
N GLU A 228 -9.19 32.66 28.74
CA GLU A 228 -8.50 33.78 29.39
C GLU A 228 -9.18 35.13 29.10
N SER A 229 -9.60 35.35 27.84
CA SER A 229 -10.38 36.55 27.49
C SER A 229 -11.73 36.61 28.21
N LEU A 230 -12.39 35.47 28.42
CA LEU A 230 -13.62 35.38 29.21
C LEU A 230 -13.35 35.70 30.68
N ARG A 231 -12.26 35.14 31.24
CA ARG A 231 -11.80 35.38 32.61
C ARG A 231 -11.60 36.87 32.86
N GLU A 232 -10.86 37.56 31.99
CA GLU A 232 -10.66 39.00 32.08
C GLU A 232 -11.98 39.80 32.04
N THR A 233 -12.93 39.37 31.21
CA THR A 233 -14.22 40.05 31.06
C THR A 233 -15.09 39.89 32.30
N ILE A 234 -15.14 38.68 32.88
CA ILE A 234 -15.85 38.39 34.13
C ILE A 234 -15.24 39.19 35.28
N HIS A 235 -13.91 39.27 35.34
CA HIS A 235 -13.21 40.05 36.34
C HIS A 235 -13.54 41.55 36.26
N ARG A 236 -13.66 42.11 35.04
CA ARG A 236 -14.10 43.50 34.82
C ARG A 236 -15.56 43.75 35.23
N LEU A 237 -16.41 42.72 35.17
CA LEU A 237 -17.80 42.78 35.60
C LEU A 237 -17.97 42.54 37.12
N GLY A 238 -16.88 42.34 37.86
CA GLY A 238 -16.89 42.13 39.31
C GLY A 238 -17.22 40.71 39.75
N GLY A 239 -17.14 39.73 38.83
CA GLY A 239 -17.26 38.32 39.18
C GLY A 239 -15.93 37.74 39.65
N GLU A 240 -15.96 36.92 40.70
CA GLU A 240 -14.83 36.12 41.16
C GLU A 240 -14.96 34.70 40.59
N LEU A 241 -13.87 34.18 40.02
CA LEU A 241 -13.78 32.79 39.57
C LEU A 241 -13.05 31.97 40.63
N PRO A 242 -13.41 30.70 40.85
CA PRO A 242 -12.64 29.81 41.71
C PRO A 242 -11.20 29.71 41.19
N GLU A 243 -10.20 29.93 42.05
CA GLU A 243 -8.78 29.85 41.68
C GLU A 243 -8.33 28.41 41.39
N ASP A 244 -9.05 27.41 41.93
CA ASP A 244 -8.61 26.03 42.00
C ASP A 244 -9.44 25.10 41.10
N VAL A 245 -9.33 25.27 39.78
CA VAL A 245 -9.66 24.17 38.87
C VAL A 245 -8.37 23.39 38.65
N ASP A 246 -8.19 22.33 39.43
CA ASP A 246 -7.06 21.43 39.31
C ASP A 246 -7.08 20.77 37.92
N MET A 247 -6.11 21.13 37.09
CA MET A 247 -5.96 20.58 35.75
C MET A 247 -5.26 19.23 35.88
N PRO A 248 -5.82 18.13 35.34
CA PRO A 248 -5.17 16.84 35.43
C PRO A 248 -3.79 16.88 34.76
N GLU A 249 -2.77 16.40 35.47
CA GLU A 249 -1.39 16.33 34.98
C GLU A 249 -1.29 15.40 33.76
N LEU A 250 -0.58 15.83 32.72
CA LEU A 250 -0.38 15.09 31.47
C LEU A 250 0.88 14.20 31.53
N ASP A 251 1.07 13.50 32.64
CA ASP A 251 2.32 12.82 32.99
C ASP A 251 2.76 11.66 32.06
N ASN A 252 2.04 11.38 30.98
CA ASN A 252 2.38 10.33 30.01
C ASN A 252 2.00 10.68 28.55
N CYS A 253 1.84 11.97 28.22
CA CYS A 253 1.48 12.40 26.87
C CYS A 253 2.68 12.77 25.98
N ASP A 254 3.91 12.49 26.42
CA ASP A 254 5.09 12.63 25.57
C ASP A 254 5.13 11.49 24.54
N ILE A 255 5.09 11.86 23.26
CA ILE A 255 5.59 10.97 22.20
C ILE A 255 7.10 10.95 22.42
N SER A 256 7.61 9.92 23.10
CA SER A 256 9.04 9.69 23.24
C SER A 256 9.66 9.79 21.86
N LYS A 257 10.43 10.85 21.60
CA LYS A 257 11.37 10.86 20.49
C LYS A 257 12.38 9.78 20.84
N GLU A 258 12.17 8.56 20.33
CA GLU A 258 13.27 7.61 20.28
C GLU A 258 14.37 8.31 19.49
N ASN A 259 15.49 8.56 20.18
CA ASN A 259 16.67 9.15 19.60
C ASN A 259 17.04 8.36 18.35
N ASP A 260 17.06 9.05 17.21
CA ASP A 260 17.63 8.60 15.95
C ASP A 260 19.16 8.51 16.05
N ASP A 261 19.64 7.74 17.02
CA ASP A 261 21.05 7.48 17.33
C ASP A 261 21.31 5.96 17.24
N SER A 262 20.82 5.32 16.18
CA SER A 262 21.48 4.10 15.69
C SER A 262 22.39 4.48 14.54
N LYS A 263 23.67 4.66 14.89
CA LYS A 263 24.76 4.65 13.91
C LYS A 263 24.57 3.43 13.02
N VAL A 264 24.42 3.68 11.72
CA VAL A 264 24.58 2.68 10.68
C VAL A 264 26.05 2.28 10.70
N ASP A 265 26.35 1.15 11.32
CA ASP A 265 27.59 0.39 11.09
C ASP A 265 27.46 -0.48 9.82
#